data_AF-A0A0C3ER09-F1
#
_entry.id   AF-A0A0C3ER09-F1
#
_cell.length_a   1.000
_cell.length_b   1.000
_cell.length_c   1.000
_cell.angle_alpha   90.00
_cell.angle_beta   90.00
_cell.angle_gamma   90.00
#
_symmetry.space_group_name_H-M   'P 1'
#
loop_
_entity.id
_entity.type
_entity.pdbx_description
1 polymer ?
#
loop_
_entity_poly.entity_id
_entity_poly.type
_entity_poly.pdbx_seq_one_letter_code
_entity_poly.pdbx_strand_id
1 'polypeptide(L)'
;MAAPARALKRFRIREVISATAPPPQIQSPLQAKPTLSFQAPQHPFQFQSPFQFQSPFTAGDSSVTELQSPSQPQVSTAPRHVPRRKNPFVPQLNAKTGKWAPPKYSLRQQADLIKKARKTGLLDLLPPSTKTNKARESVAVVQAAQPIANLQSEPSAKKPAAQKDLWWQKPVEWVGKVKERKVAGADIGNRLYAGRKRMFKGHKWERVAEKRAIRRKMLLRDMPKRIARFKQYYQRRRPHPLKVAASKNTKLPF
;
A
#
# COMPACT_ATOMS: atom_id res chain seq x y z
N MET A 1 23.02 38.09 48.85
CA MET A 1 23.41 36.83 48.20
C MET A 1 22.79 36.77 46.81
N ALA A 2 23.59 36.87 45.75
CA ALA A 2 23.11 36.76 44.37
C ALA A 2 24.16 36.02 43.52
N ALA A 3 23.76 34.91 42.89
CA ALA A 3 24.61 34.08 42.05
C ALA A 3 24.41 34.43 40.56
N PRO A 4 25.46 34.48 39.72
CA PRO A 4 25.30 34.73 38.30
C PRO A 4 25.09 33.43 37.49
N ALA A 5 24.09 33.46 36.61
CA ALA A 5 23.72 32.38 35.70
C ALA A 5 24.74 32.20 34.56
N ARG A 6 25.13 30.95 34.29
CA ARG A 6 26.02 30.56 33.17
C ARG A 6 25.22 30.32 31.89
N ALA A 7 25.47 31.13 30.86
CA ALA A 7 24.93 30.96 29.52
C ALA A 7 25.65 29.83 28.75
N LEU A 8 24.91 28.83 28.28
CA LEU A 8 25.39 27.75 27.41
C LEU A 8 25.25 28.15 25.94
N LYS A 9 26.36 28.51 25.29
CA LYS A 9 26.42 28.72 23.82
C LYS A 9 26.32 27.37 23.10
N ARG A 10 25.16 27.10 22.48
CA ARG A 10 24.94 25.97 21.57
C ARG A 10 25.54 26.30 20.20
N PHE A 11 26.71 25.72 19.90
CA PHE A 11 27.31 25.83 18.57
C PHE A 11 26.63 24.88 17.59
N ARG A 12 26.05 25.46 16.54
CA ARG A 12 25.40 24.81 15.41
C ARG A 12 26.45 24.59 14.33
N ILE A 13 26.78 23.34 14.02
CA ILE A 13 27.71 23.00 12.94
C ILE A 13 26.88 22.58 11.73
N ARG A 14 26.73 23.50 10.78
CA ARG A 14 26.46 23.19 9.38
C ARG A 14 27.76 22.74 8.73
N GLU A 15 27.60 21.80 7.80
CA GLU A 15 28.39 21.60 6.59
C GLU A 15 29.92 21.48 6.75
N VAL A 16 30.44 20.26 6.57
CA VAL A 16 31.52 20.03 5.60
C VAL A 16 31.34 18.62 5.01
N ILE A 17 31.04 18.62 3.71
CA ILE A 17 30.94 17.48 2.80
C ILE A 17 32.36 17.05 2.37
N SER A 18 32.45 15.81 1.89
CA SER A 18 33.53 15.22 1.07
C SER A 18 34.80 14.73 1.78
N ALA A 19 34.91 13.41 1.85
CA ALA A 19 35.99 12.64 1.22
C ALA A 19 35.71 11.14 1.48
N THR A 20 35.15 10.48 0.46
CA THR A 20 34.95 9.03 0.39
C THR A 20 36.31 8.39 0.09
N ALA A 21 36.82 7.57 1.01
CA ALA A 21 37.86 6.58 0.71
C ALA A 21 37.18 5.21 0.59
N PRO A 22 37.48 4.39 -0.44
CA PRO A 22 36.87 3.08 -0.62
C PRO A 22 37.40 2.08 0.43
N PRO A 23 36.56 1.18 0.96
CA PRO A 23 36.98 0.14 1.90
C PRO A 23 37.76 -0.99 1.18
N PRO A 24 38.73 -1.64 1.87
CA PRO A 24 39.53 -2.73 1.30
C PRO A 24 38.70 -3.99 1.08
N GLN A 25 38.91 -4.62 -0.08
CA GLN A 25 38.33 -5.89 -0.49
C GLN A 25 38.89 -7.03 0.37
N ILE A 26 38.01 -7.72 1.09
CA ILE A 26 38.31 -9.00 1.73
C ILE A 26 37.77 -10.09 0.80
N GLN A 27 38.69 -10.87 0.23
CA GLN A 27 38.37 -12.07 -0.55
C GLN A 27 38.07 -13.21 0.42
N SER A 28 36.90 -13.83 0.30
CA SER A 28 36.57 -15.11 0.94
C SER A 28 36.38 -16.19 -0.13
N PRO A 29 36.86 -17.43 0.10
CA PRO A 29 36.77 -18.50 -0.88
C PRO A 29 35.35 -19.06 -0.94
N LEU A 30 34.75 -19.02 -2.14
CA LEU A 30 33.48 -19.63 -2.49
C LEU A 30 33.63 -21.15 -2.60
N GLN A 31 32.97 -21.89 -1.72
CA GLN A 31 32.68 -23.31 -1.96
C GLN A 31 31.57 -23.41 -3.02
N ALA A 32 31.89 -24.08 -4.12
CA ALA A 32 31.02 -24.28 -5.26
C ALA A 32 29.79 -25.13 -4.88
N LYS A 33 28.60 -24.62 -5.18
CA LYS A 33 27.36 -25.40 -5.18
C LYS A 33 27.18 -26.02 -6.57
N PRO A 34 26.65 -27.25 -6.68
CA PRO A 34 26.42 -27.88 -7.98
C PRO A 34 25.34 -27.11 -8.76
N THR A 35 25.74 -26.59 -9.92
CA THR A 35 24.85 -25.97 -10.91
C THR A 35 24.03 -27.06 -11.59
N LEU A 36 22.73 -27.10 -11.32
CA LEU A 36 21.77 -27.81 -12.18
C LEU A 36 21.69 -27.06 -13.51
N SER A 37 22.20 -27.68 -14.58
CA SER A 37 22.13 -27.18 -15.95
C SER A 37 20.69 -27.26 -16.44
N PHE A 38 19.95 -26.15 -16.33
CA PHE A 38 18.68 -25.97 -17.01
C PHE A 38 18.95 -25.64 -18.48
N GLN A 39 18.82 -26.65 -19.34
CA GLN A 39 18.91 -26.50 -20.79
C GLN A 39 17.61 -25.87 -21.30
N ALA A 40 17.66 -24.56 -21.54
CA ALA A 40 16.57 -23.83 -22.15
C ALA A 40 16.38 -24.28 -23.61
N PRO A 41 15.16 -24.65 -24.04
CA PRO A 41 14.89 -24.94 -25.44
C PRO A 41 15.03 -23.65 -26.26
N GLN A 42 16.02 -23.62 -27.14
CA GLN A 42 16.18 -22.58 -28.15
C GLN A 42 15.23 -22.88 -29.31
N HIS A 43 13.99 -22.43 -29.19
CA HIS A 43 13.13 -22.22 -30.34
C HIS A 43 12.74 -20.74 -30.38
N PRO A 44 13.18 -19.97 -31.39
CA PRO A 44 12.66 -18.63 -31.60
C PRO A 44 11.17 -18.77 -31.94
N PHE A 45 10.30 -18.32 -31.05
CA PHE A 45 8.88 -18.21 -31.32
C PHE A 45 8.70 -17.12 -32.40
N GLN A 46 8.55 -17.53 -33.65
CA GLN A 46 8.25 -16.64 -34.76
C GLN A 46 6.80 -16.14 -34.59
N PHE A 47 6.66 -14.91 -34.10
CA PHE A 47 5.39 -14.20 -34.13
C PHE A 47 5.15 -13.69 -35.56
N GLN A 48 4.51 -14.50 -36.40
CA GLN A 48 3.98 -14.04 -37.67
C GLN A 48 2.70 -13.25 -37.41
N SER A 49 2.78 -11.92 -37.51
CA SER A 49 1.61 -11.05 -37.63
C SER A 49 1.60 -10.38 -39.00
N PRO A 50 0.65 -10.71 -39.88
CA PRO A 50 0.28 -9.85 -40.98
C PRO A 50 -1.05 -9.18 -40.64
N PHE A 51 -1.09 -8.31 -39.62
CA PHE A 51 -2.20 -7.37 -39.50
C PHE A 51 -1.77 -6.06 -40.15
N GLN A 52 -2.02 -5.97 -41.46
CA GLN A 52 -1.91 -4.74 -42.23
C GLN A 52 -2.95 -3.75 -41.73
N PHE A 53 -2.51 -2.72 -41.01
CA PHE A 53 -3.34 -1.57 -40.70
C PHE A 53 -3.33 -0.63 -41.92
N GLN A 54 -4.34 -0.76 -42.79
CA GLN A 54 -4.57 0.23 -43.85
C GLN A 54 -5.13 1.51 -43.22
N SER A 55 -4.37 2.58 -43.30
CA SER A 55 -4.83 3.94 -43.05
C SER A 55 -5.29 4.58 -44.37
N PRO A 56 -6.55 5.02 -44.51
CA PRO A 56 -6.90 5.95 -45.57
C PRO A 56 -6.67 7.39 -45.08
N PHE A 57 -5.78 8.08 -45.78
CA PHE A 57 -5.61 9.53 -45.74
C PHE A 57 -6.25 10.09 -47.00
N THR A 58 -7.25 10.95 -46.87
CA THR A 58 -7.56 12.00 -47.86
C THR A 58 -8.36 13.10 -47.19
N ALA A 59 -7.73 14.28 -47.13
CA ALA A 59 -8.39 15.56 -46.95
C ALA A 59 -9.22 15.89 -48.19
N GLY A 60 -10.36 16.55 -48.02
CA GLY A 60 -11.10 17.14 -49.13
C GLY A 60 -12.60 17.20 -48.92
N ASP A 61 -13.04 18.36 -48.44
CA ASP A 61 -14.22 19.07 -48.94
C ASP A 61 -15.62 18.80 -48.34
N SER A 62 -16.43 19.82 -48.55
CA SER A 62 -17.46 20.35 -47.68
C SER A 62 -18.83 19.96 -48.19
N SER A 63 -19.69 19.35 -47.36
CA SER A 63 -21.14 19.49 -47.50
C SER A 63 -21.87 18.92 -46.30
N VAL A 64 -22.56 19.84 -45.61
CA VAL A 64 -23.75 19.67 -44.77
C VAL A 64 -24.53 18.39 -45.08
N THR A 65 -24.65 17.47 -44.12
CA THR A 65 -25.86 16.66 -43.91
C THR A 65 -25.95 16.28 -42.44
N GLU A 66 -26.90 16.95 -41.80
CA GLU A 66 -27.46 16.72 -40.49
C GLU A 66 -28.04 15.30 -40.36
N LEU A 67 -27.42 14.44 -39.56
CA LEU A 67 -28.02 13.18 -39.08
C LEU A 67 -27.63 12.91 -37.62
N GLN A 68 -28.47 13.45 -36.75
CA GLN A 68 -29.03 12.84 -35.54
C GLN A 68 -28.18 11.78 -34.81
N SER A 69 -27.68 12.22 -33.65
CA SER A 69 -27.35 11.38 -32.49
C SER A 69 -28.41 10.30 -32.24
N PRO A 70 -28.03 9.03 -32.03
CA PRO A 70 -28.96 8.06 -31.46
C PRO A 70 -29.32 8.52 -30.05
N SER A 71 -30.52 9.08 -29.96
CA SER A 71 -31.25 9.40 -28.76
C SER A 71 -31.07 8.29 -27.73
N GLN A 72 -30.35 8.60 -26.66
CA GLN A 72 -30.59 7.92 -25.40
C GLN A 72 -32.10 8.00 -25.11
N PRO A 73 -32.78 6.91 -24.73
CA PRO A 73 -34.09 7.04 -24.12
C PRO A 73 -33.90 7.72 -22.76
N GLN A 74 -33.89 9.04 -22.77
CA GLN A 74 -34.15 9.89 -21.61
C GLN A 74 -35.62 9.67 -21.26
N VAL A 75 -35.91 8.55 -20.59
CA VAL A 75 -37.14 8.39 -19.83
C VAL A 75 -37.05 9.35 -18.64
N SER A 76 -37.42 10.59 -18.90
CA SER A 76 -37.87 11.57 -17.91
C SER A 76 -39.20 11.09 -17.31
N THR A 77 -39.18 9.95 -16.61
CA THR A 77 -40.29 9.55 -15.77
C THR A 77 -40.27 10.40 -14.51
N ALA A 78 -41.27 11.27 -14.37
CA ALA A 78 -41.68 11.83 -13.10
C ALA A 78 -41.57 10.79 -11.96
N PRO A 79 -41.20 11.17 -10.72
CA PRO A 79 -40.85 10.22 -9.68
C PRO A 79 -42.07 9.38 -9.30
N ARG A 80 -42.24 8.22 -9.93
CA ARG A 80 -43.07 7.14 -9.41
C ARG A 80 -42.52 6.86 -8.01
N HIS A 81 -43.33 7.10 -6.99
CA HIS A 81 -42.94 6.92 -5.59
C HIS A 81 -42.60 5.44 -5.33
N VAL A 82 -41.33 5.09 -5.52
CA VAL A 82 -40.80 3.77 -5.20
C VAL A 82 -40.70 3.64 -3.69
N PRO A 83 -41.21 2.56 -3.08
CA PRO A 83 -41.14 2.39 -1.63
C PRO A 83 -39.68 2.28 -1.19
N ARG A 84 -39.21 3.27 -0.44
CA ARG A 84 -37.86 3.35 0.13
C ARG A 84 -37.74 2.38 1.30
N ARG A 85 -36.96 1.30 1.13
CA ARG A 85 -36.74 0.30 2.19
C ARG A 85 -35.33 0.38 2.75
N LYS A 86 -35.19 0.17 4.06
CA LYS A 86 -33.91 0.14 4.78
C LYS A 86 -33.07 -1.07 4.34
N ASN A 87 -31.83 -0.85 3.90
CA ASN A 87 -30.94 -1.94 3.48
C ASN A 87 -30.52 -2.81 4.70
N PRO A 88 -30.77 -4.13 4.69
CA PRO A 88 -30.43 -5.02 5.80
C PRO A 88 -28.93 -5.36 5.90
N PHE A 89 -28.13 -5.05 4.88
CA PHE A 89 -26.69 -5.34 4.83
C PHE A 89 -25.81 -4.19 5.36
N VAL A 90 -26.37 -3.02 5.59
CA VAL A 90 -25.65 -1.82 6.00
C VAL A 90 -25.95 -1.53 7.48
N PRO A 91 -24.94 -1.20 8.30
CA PRO A 91 -25.17 -0.73 9.67
C PRO A 91 -25.95 0.59 9.66
N GLN A 92 -26.85 0.78 10.62
CA GLN A 92 -27.77 1.92 10.64
C GLN A 92 -27.60 2.73 11.90
N LEU A 93 -27.65 4.05 11.76
CA LEU A 93 -27.67 4.96 12.89
C LEU A 93 -29.09 5.05 13.47
N ASN A 94 -29.25 4.74 14.75
CA ASN A 94 -30.52 4.91 15.44
C ASN A 94 -30.73 6.40 15.78
N ALA A 95 -31.73 7.05 15.17
CA ALA A 95 -31.97 8.49 15.34
C ALA A 95 -32.24 8.91 16.80
N LYS A 96 -32.90 8.04 17.58
CA LYS A 96 -33.24 8.33 18.99
C LYS A 96 -32.06 8.17 19.94
N THR A 97 -31.22 7.15 19.74
CA THR A 97 -30.14 6.79 20.68
C THR A 97 -28.75 7.22 20.22
N GLY A 98 -28.60 7.66 18.96
CA GLY A 98 -27.31 8.02 18.36
C GLY A 98 -26.33 6.85 18.19
N LYS A 99 -26.73 5.62 18.56
CA LYS A 99 -25.89 4.42 18.46
C LYS A 99 -26.04 3.79 17.09
N TRP A 100 -24.94 3.28 16.53
CA TRP A 100 -24.97 2.47 15.31
C TRP A 100 -25.44 1.05 15.64
N ALA A 101 -26.59 0.66 15.09
CA ALA A 101 -27.03 -0.71 15.08
C ALA A 101 -26.21 -1.51 14.05
N PRO A 102 -25.80 -2.75 14.37
CA PRO A 102 -25.17 -3.63 13.39
C PRO A 102 -26.15 -3.93 12.23
N PRO A 103 -25.64 -4.35 11.06
CA PRO A 103 -26.51 -4.78 9.97
C PRO A 103 -27.36 -5.98 10.41
N LYS A 104 -28.57 -6.10 9.85
CA LYS A 104 -29.50 -7.20 10.18
C LYS A 104 -28.89 -8.56 9.86
N TYR A 105 -28.13 -8.66 8.77
CA TYR A 105 -27.33 -9.83 8.43
C TYR A 105 -25.84 -9.53 8.63
N SER A 106 -25.14 -10.44 9.32
CA SER A 106 -23.70 -10.31 9.54
C SER A 106 -22.91 -10.43 8.23
N LEU A 107 -21.68 -9.91 8.18
CA LEU A 107 -20.85 -9.97 6.95
C LEU A 107 -20.64 -11.40 6.42
N ARG A 108 -20.62 -12.40 7.31
CA ARG A 108 -20.56 -13.82 6.91
C ARG A 108 -21.87 -14.27 6.27
N GLN A 109 -23.01 -13.99 6.91
CA GLN A 109 -24.33 -14.31 6.36
C GLN A 109 -24.57 -13.62 5.02
N GLN A 110 -24.15 -12.36 4.88
CA GLN A 110 -24.18 -11.64 3.60
C GLN A 110 -23.40 -12.39 2.53
N ALA A 111 -22.18 -12.85 2.84
CA ALA A 111 -21.38 -13.64 1.90
C ALA A 111 -22.03 -14.99 1.56
N ASP A 112 -22.66 -15.67 2.52
CA ASP A 112 -23.37 -16.92 2.30
C ASP A 112 -24.58 -16.71 1.38
N LEU A 113 -25.36 -15.63 1.59
CA LEU A 113 -26.49 -15.25 0.74
C LEU A 113 -26.03 -14.91 -0.68
N ILE A 114 -24.98 -14.09 -0.82
CA ILE A 114 -24.42 -13.73 -2.12
C ILE A 114 -23.86 -14.98 -2.83
N LYS A 115 -23.19 -15.88 -2.11
CA LYS A 115 -22.68 -17.14 -2.66
C LYS A 115 -23.82 -18.01 -3.20
N LYS A 116 -24.94 -18.10 -2.48
CA LYS A 116 -26.14 -18.82 -2.95
C LYS A 116 -26.78 -18.14 -4.15
N ALA A 117 -26.98 -16.82 -4.09
CA ALA A 117 -27.57 -16.04 -5.17
C ALA A 117 -26.74 -16.10 -6.47
N ARG A 118 -25.41 -16.13 -6.37
CA ARG A 118 -24.51 -16.34 -7.53
C ARG A 118 -24.72 -17.69 -8.19
N LYS A 119 -24.90 -18.76 -7.39
CA LYS A 119 -25.16 -20.09 -7.93
C LYS A 119 -26.48 -20.17 -8.67
N THR A 120 -27.48 -19.40 -8.24
CA THR A 120 -28.83 -19.40 -8.82
C THR A 120 -29.05 -18.29 -9.85
N GLY A 121 -28.06 -17.42 -10.10
CA GLY A 121 -28.21 -16.24 -10.96
C GLY A 121 -29.14 -15.15 -10.42
N LEU A 122 -29.49 -15.17 -9.13
CA LEU A 122 -30.44 -14.23 -8.49
C LEU A 122 -29.73 -13.08 -7.76
N LEU A 123 -28.51 -12.74 -8.16
CA LEU A 123 -27.73 -11.69 -7.48
C LEU A 123 -28.40 -10.32 -7.59
N ASP A 124 -29.04 -10.03 -8.71
CA ASP A 124 -29.69 -8.74 -8.98
C ASP A 124 -30.90 -8.46 -8.08
N LEU A 125 -31.48 -9.51 -7.47
CA LEU A 125 -32.58 -9.38 -6.51
C LEU A 125 -32.11 -8.99 -5.11
N LEU A 126 -30.82 -9.14 -4.80
CA LEU A 126 -30.29 -8.82 -3.48
C LEU A 126 -30.01 -7.31 -3.34
N PRO A 127 -30.10 -6.76 -2.12
CA PRO A 127 -29.65 -5.40 -1.87
C PRO A 127 -28.15 -5.28 -2.15
N PRO A 128 -27.68 -4.08 -2.56
CA PRO A 128 -26.26 -3.84 -2.73
C PRO A 128 -25.52 -4.07 -1.40
N SER A 129 -24.38 -4.77 -1.47
CA SER A 129 -23.56 -5.14 -0.32
C SER A 129 -22.10 -4.70 -0.50
N THR A 130 -21.35 -4.62 0.60
CA THR A 130 -19.88 -4.44 0.54
C THR A 130 -19.16 -5.62 -0.13
N LYS A 131 -19.82 -6.77 -0.27
CA LYS A 131 -19.26 -7.99 -0.87
C LYS A 131 -19.64 -8.19 -2.34
N THR A 132 -20.62 -7.44 -2.85
CA THR A 132 -20.96 -7.37 -4.27
C THR A 132 -20.02 -6.37 -4.94
N ASN A 133 -18.82 -6.80 -5.32
CA ASN A 133 -17.91 -5.93 -6.09
C ASN A 133 -18.47 -5.83 -7.51
N LYS A 134 -19.24 -4.78 -7.80
CA LYS A 134 -19.83 -4.54 -9.14
C LYS A 134 -18.79 -4.65 -10.27
N ALA A 135 -17.57 -4.15 -10.06
CA ALA A 135 -16.48 -4.22 -11.03
C ALA A 135 -15.92 -5.64 -11.25
N ARG A 136 -15.98 -6.52 -10.23
CA ARG A 136 -15.63 -7.95 -10.40
C ARG A 136 -16.76 -8.72 -11.10
N GLU A 137 -18.00 -8.27 -10.91
CA GLU A 137 -19.19 -8.92 -11.43
C GLU A 137 -19.41 -8.61 -12.90
N SER A 138 -19.17 -7.38 -13.39
CA SER A 138 -19.18 -7.10 -14.83
C SER A 138 -18.12 -7.91 -15.59
N VAL A 139 -16.90 -8.01 -15.04
CA VAL A 139 -15.83 -8.81 -15.63
C VAL A 139 -16.15 -10.31 -15.59
N ALA A 140 -16.72 -10.82 -14.49
CA ALA A 140 -17.10 -12.23 -14.39
C ALA A 140 -18.30 -12.58 -15.27
N VAL A 141 -19.28 -11.68 -15.43
CA VAL A 141 -20.41 -11.85 -16.35
C VAL A 141 -19.95 -11.80 -17.81
N VAL A 142 -19.04 -10.87 -18.16
CA VAL A 142 -18.41 -10.83 -19.50
C VAL A 142 -17.55 -12.07 -19.77
N GLN A 143 -16.88 -12.63 -18.76
CA GLN A 143 -16.10 -13.87 -18.88
C GLN A 143 -16.96 -15.14 -18.86
N ALA A 144 -18.13 -15.12 -18.22
CA ALA A 144 -19.10 -16.22 -18.23
C ALA A 144 -20.03 -16.18 -19.46
N ALA A 145 -20.15 -15.03 -20.12
CA ALA A 145 -20.87 -14.82 -21.38
C ALA A 145 -20.01 -15.16 -22.63
N GLN A 146 -18.91 -15.90 -22.46
CA GLN A 146 -18.31 -16.62 -23.59
C GLN A 146 -19.39 -17.50 -24.21
N PRO A 147 -19.54 -17.50 -25.55
CA PRO A 147 -20.76 -17.95 -26.18
C PRO A 147 -20.95 -19.45 -25.98
N ILE A 148 -21.92 -19.83 -25.16
CA ILE A 148 -22.60 -21.11 -25.31
C ILE A 148 -23.47 -20.95 -26.56
N ALA A 149 -22.83 -21.00 -27.72
CA ALA A 149 -23.48 -21.15 -29.00
C ALA A 149 -23.97 -22.59 -29.10
N ASN A 150 -25.18 -22.83 -28.58
CA ASN A 150 -26.17 -23.81 -29.05
C ASN A 150 -27.14 -24.15 -27.91
N LEU A 151 -28.22 -23.38 -27.83
CA LEU A 151 -29.51 -23.91 -27.36
C LEU A 151 -30.59 -23.04 -28.00
N GLN A 152 -31.09 -23.56 -29.11
CA GLN A 152 -32.28 -23.10 -29.80
C GLN A 152 -33.42 -22.93 -28.78
N SER A 153 -34.01 -21.74 -28.74
CA SER A 153 -35.43 -21.64 -28.39
C SER A 153 -36.07 -20.52 -29.21
N GLU A 154 -37.02 -20.96 -30.02
CA GLU A 154 -37.87 -20.22 -30.95
C GLU A 154 -38.70 -19.11 -30.27
N PRO A 155 -39.02 -18.01 -30.99
CA PRO A 155 -39.80 -16.90 -30.44
C PRO A 155 -41.30 -17.21 -30.50
N SER A 156 -41.84 -17.81 -29.43
CA SER A 156 -43.30 -17.92 -29.26
C SER A 156 -43.88 -16.59 -28.77
N ALA A 157 -44.28 -15.75 -29.73
CA ALA A 157 -45.09 -14.57 -29.51
C ALA A 157 -46.50 -14.98 -29.03
N LYS A 158 -46.74 -14.92 -27.72
CA LYS A 158 -48.09 -14.89 -27.14
C LYS A 158 -48.25 -13.62 -26.30
N LYS A 159 -49.24 -12.80 -26.69
CA LYS A 159 -49.66 -11.56 -25.98
C LYS A 159 -49.93 -11.87 -24.49
N PRO A 160 -49.57 -10.97 -23.56
CA PRO A 160 -49.62 -11.28 -22.14
C PRO A 160 -51.06 -11.30 -21.64
N ALA A 161 -51.53 -12.48 -21.24
CA ALA A 161 -52.69 -12.62 -20.39
C ALA A 161 -52.43 -11.89 -19.06
N ALA A 162 -53.40 -11.08 -18.63
CA ALA A 162 -53.48 -10.34 -17.36
C ALA A 162 -52.42 -10.74 -16.32
N GLN A 163 -51.27 -10.04 -16.34
CA GLN A 163 -50.21 -10.25 -15.37
C GLN A 163 -50.76 -9.88 -13.99
N LYS A 164 -50.94 -10.89 -13.14
CA LYS A 164 -51.18 -10.70 -11.71
C LYS A 164 -50.17 -9.68 -11.20
N ASP A 165 -50.62 -8.65 -10.50
CA ASP A 165 -49.78 -7.66 -9.83
C ASP A 165 -48.91 -8.34 -8.77
N LEU A 166 -47.79 -8.91 -9.19
CA LEU A 166 -46.83 -9.56 -8.34
C LEU A 166 -46.09 -8.46 -7.58
N TRP A 167 -46.58 -8.14 -6.38
CA TRP A 167 -46.07 -7.02 -5.59
C TRP A 167 -44.56 -7.10 -5.28
N TRP A 168 -43.95 -8.28 -5.39
CA TRP A 168 -42.50 -8.51 -5.26
C TRP A 168 -41.67 -8.18 -6.50
N GLN A 169 -42.30 -8.01 -7.67
CA GLN A 169 -41.64 -7.54 -8.88
C GLN A 169 -41.57 -6.01 -8.95
N LYS A 170 -42.23 -5.30 -8.03
CA LYS A 170 -42.15 -3.84 -7.94
C LYS A 170 -40.71 -3.42 -7.63
N PRO A 171 -40.14 -2.44 -8.35
CA PRO A 171 -38.79 -1.95 -8.06
C PRO A 171 -38.73 -1.43 -6.61
N VAL A 172 -37.63 -1.74 -5.91
CA VAL A 172 -37.39 -1.27 -4.54
C VAL A 172 -36.10 -0.46 -4.52
N GLU A 173 -36.18 0.77 -4.01
CA GLU A 173 -35.00 1.58 -3.75
C GLU A 173 -34.48 1.27 -2.35
N TRP A 174 -33.25 0.76 -2.28
CA TRP A 174 -32.58 0.47 -1.00
C TRP A 174 -31.96 1.73 -0.41
N VAL A 175 -32.45 2.13 0.76
CA VAL A 175 -31.92 3.24 1.55
C VAL A 175 -30.66 2.80 2.30
N GLY A 176 -29.55 3.47 2.03
CA GLY A 176 -28.28 3.31 2.74
C GLY A 176 -27.08 3.31 1.80
N LYS A 177 -26.04 4.09 2.14
CA LYS A 177 -24.80 4.14 1.35
C LYS A 177 -23.88 3.00 1.76
N VAL A 178 -23.65 2.05 0.85
CA VAL A 178 -22.59 1.04 1.01
C VAL A 178 -21.24 1.76 0.93
N LYS A 179 -20.49 1.80 2.02
CA LYS A 179 -19.14 2.39 2.03
C LYS A 179 -18.15 1.39 1.45
N GLU A 180 -17.66 1.66 0.25
CA GLU A 180 -16.55 0.91 -0.32
C GLU A 180 -15.26 1.22 0.44
N ARG A 181 -14.56 0.18 0.89
CA ARG A 181 -13.30 0.33 1.61
C ARG A 181 -12.19 0.61 0.61
N LYS A 182 -11.84 1.89 0.44
CA LYS A 182 -10.65 2.31 -0.30
C LYS A 182 -9.40 1.90 0.48
N VAL A 183 -8.54 1.09 -0.13
CA VAL A 183 -7.27 0.61 0.46
C VAL A 183 -6.14 1.15 -0.40
N ALA A 184 -5.18 1.87 0.21
CA ALA A 184 -4.01 2.37 -0.51
C ALA A 184 -3.25 1.21 -1.18
N GLY A 185 -2.83 1.40 -2.44
CA GLY A 185 -2.15 0.36 -3.22
C GLY A 185 -3.05 -0.77 -3.73
N ALA A 186 -4.38 -0.61 -3.68
CA ALA A 186 -5.31 -1.55 -4.31
C ALA A 186 -5.13 -1.61 -5.83
N ASP A 187 -4.86 -0.47 -6.47
CA ASP A 187 -4.76 -0.35 -7.93
C ASP A 187 -3.46 -0.94 -8.49
N ILE A 188 -2.38 -0.91 -7.68
CA ILE A 188 -1.04 -1.40 -8.05
C ILE A 188 -0.86 -2.87 -7.64
N GLY A 189 -1.85 -3.47 -6.96
CA GLY A 189 -1.77 -4.84 -6.43
C GLY A 189 -0.94 -4.99 -5.14
N ASN A 190 -0.20 -3.96 -4.72
CA ASN A 190 0.62 -3.98 -3.50
C ASN A 190 -0.09 -3.29 -2.31
N ARG A 191 -1.13 -3.93 -1.77
CA ARG A 191 -1.92 -3.40 -0.64
C ARG A 191 -1.17 -3.37 0.71
N LEU A 192 -0.22 -4.28 0.92
CA LEU A 192 0.37 -4.50 2.26
C LEU A 192 1.39 -3.43 2.65
N TYR A 193 2.07 -2.83 1.67
CA TYR A 193 3.17 -1.89 1.89
C TYR A 193 2.94 -0.50 1.30
N ALA A 194 1.85 -0.30 0.55
CA ALA A 194 1.53 1.01 0.00
C ALA A 194 1.35 2.04 1.11
N GLY A 195 2.10 3.14 1.02
CA GLY A 195 2.06 4.25 1.98
C GLY A 195 2.88 4.06 3.26
N ARG A 196 3.65 2.97 3.42
CA ARG A 196 4.52 2.78 4.59
C ARG A 196 5.97 3.23 4.32
N LYS A 197 6.47 4.17 5.14
CA LYS A 197 7.84 4.71 5.05
C LYS A 197 8.94 3.71 5.43
N ARG A 198 8.63 2.72 6.27
CA ARG A 198 9.55 1.61 6.63
C ARG A 198 8.77 0.30 6.58
N MET A 199 9.22 -0.61 5.73
CA MET A 199 8.55 -1.89 5.47
C MET A 199 8.85 -2.92 6.56
N PHE A 200 10.06 -2.86 7.14
CA PHE A 200 10.52 -3.76 8.20
C PHE A 200 11.23 -2.96 9.30
N LYS A 201 11.10 -3.44 10.53
CA LYS A 201 11.72 -2.82 11.72
C LYS A 201 13.25 -2.85 11.64
N GLY A 202 13.81 -3.91 11.05
CA GLY A 202 15.23 -4.22 11.08
C GLY A 202 15.70 -4.67 12.46
N HIS A 203 16.82 -5.39 12.49
CA HIS A 203 17.43 -5.82 13.75
C HIS A 203 17.91 -4.62 14.57
N LYS A 204 18.06 -4.79 15.89
CA LYS A 204 18.52 -3.70 16.77
C LYS A 204 19.89 -3.17 16.34
N TRP A 205 20.78 -4.03 15.84
CA TRP A 205 22.11 -3.63 15.41
C TRP A 205 22.07 -2.76 14.15
N GLU A 206 21.23 -3.08 13.15
CA GLU A 206 21.04 -2.28 11.93
C GLU A 206 20.51 -0.88 12.27
N ARG A 207 19.49 -0.81 13.14
CA ARG A 207 18.88 0.45 13.59
C ARG A 207 19.83 1.36 14.36
N VAL A 208 20.83 0.78 15.02
CA VAL A 208 21.78 1.49 15.89
C VAL A 208 23.15 1.62 15.23
N ALA A 209 23.39 0.98 14.08
CA ALA A 209 24.66 0.94 13.38
C ALA A 209 25.18 2.35 13.05
N GLU A 210 24.32 3.20 12.49
CA GLU A 210 24.65 4.58 12.16
C GLU A 210 25.05 5.38 13.40
N LYS A 211 24.25 5.31 14.48
CA LYS A 211 24.57 5.96 15.76
C LYS A 211 25.89 5.46 16.35
N ARG A 212 26.15 4.16 16.28
CA ARG A 212 27.43 3.55 16.72
C ARG A 212 28.59 4.04 15.87
N ALA A 213 28.44 4.13 14.56
CA ALA A 213 29.47 4.63 13.65
C ALA A 213 29.82 6.10 13.95
N ILE A 214 28.81 6.95 14.16
CA ILE A 214 28.99 8.37 14.53
C ILE A 214 29.75 8.48 15.87
N ARG A 215 29.35 7.72 16.89
CA ARG A 215 30.02 7.71 18.19
C ARG A 215 31.47 7.24 18.07
N ARG A 216 31.72 6.19 17.29
CA ARG A 216 33.09 5.71 17.01
C ARG A 216 33.94 6.80 16.36
N LYS A 217 33.43 7.46 15.33
CA LYS A 217 34.11 8.57 14.63
C LYS A 217 34.43 9.73 15.59
N MET A 218 33.46 10.14 16.41
CA MET A 218 33.65 11.18 17.42
C MET A 218 34.76 10.79 18.42
N LEU A 219 34.75 9.56 18.93
CA LEU A 219 35.78 9.10 19.84
C LEU A 219 37.14 9.08 19.15
N LEU A 220 37.26 8.51 17.95
CA LEU A 220 38.53 8.46 17.24
C LEU A 220 39.13 9.85 16.97
N ARG A 221 38.29 10.87 16.72
CA ARG A 221 38.73 12.27 16.53
C ARG A 221 39.61 12.78 17.68
N ASP A 222 39.19 12.56 18.93
CA ASP A 222 39.90 13.07 20.12
C ASP A 222 40.82 12.01 20.75
N MET A 223 41.07 10.90 20.05
CA MET A 223 41.92 9.81 20.52
C MET A 223 43.37 10.25 20.82
N PRO A 224 44.05 11.04 19.97
CA PRO A 224 45.43 11.48 20.25
C PRO A 224 45.53 12.28 21.55
N LYS A 225 44.56 13.16 21.83
CA LYS A 225 44.49 13.95 23.06
C LYS A 225 44.31 13.06 24.29
N ARG A 226 43.47 12.03 24.21
CA ARG A 226 43.31 11.05 25.31
C ARG A 226 44.59 10.27 25.56
N ILE A 227 45.29 9.84 24.50
CA ILE A 227 46.58 9.16 24.62
C ILE A 227 47.61 10.08 25.30
N ALA A 228 47.72 11.34 24.87
CA ALA A 228 48.63 12.31 25.47
C ALA A 228 48.35 12.53 26.96
N ARG A 229 47.07 12.75 27.34
CA ARG A 229 46.66 12.91 28.75
C ARG A 229 46.98 11.67 29.58
N PHE A 230 46.71 10.48 29.04
CA PHE A 230 47.03 9.21 29.71
C PHE A 230 48.54 9.08 29.93
N LYS A 231 49.35 9.22 28.87
CA LYS A 231 50.81 9.14 28.97
C LYS A 231 51.37 10.15 29.98
N GLN A 232 50.90 11.40 29.94
CA GLN A 232 51.34 12.46 30.86
C GLN A 232 50.98 12.17 32.32
N TYR A 233 49.79 11.62 32.59
CA TYR A 233 49.37 11.23 33.93
C TYR A 233 50.31 10.20 34.54
N TYR A 234 50.67 9.16 33.78
CA TYR A 234 51.58 8.12 34.24
C TYR A 234 53.03 8.59 34.29
N GLN A 235 53.47 9.44 33.36
CA GLN A 235 54.82 9.98 33.37
C GLN A 235 55.12 10.79 34.65
N ARG A 236 54.14 11.55 35.17
CA ARG A 236 54.29 12.31 36.42
C ARG A 236 54.32 11.45 37.68
N ARG A 237 53.74 10.25 37.63
CA ARG A 237 53.58 9.36 38.79
C ARG A 237 54.56 8.21 38.81
N ARG A 238 55.25 7.95 37.70
CA ARG A 238 56.35 6.99 37.66
C ARG A 238 57.52 7.55 38.46
N PRO A 239 58.05 6.81 39.44
CA PRO A 239 59.29 7.21 40.10
C PRO A 239 60.37 7.30 39.02
N HIS A 240 61.04 8.45 38.96
CA HIS A 240 62.13 8.64 38.01
C HIS A 240 63.39 8.03 38.63
N PRO A 241 63.96 6.96 38.05
CA PRO A 241 64.99 6.16 38.72
C PRO A 241 66.29 6.93 39.01
N LEU A 242 66.57 7.98 38.22
CA LEU A 242 67.74 8.85 38.40
C LEU A 242 67.44 10.13 39.20
N LYS A 243 66.21 10.32 39.68
CA LYS A 243 65.84 11.53 40.42
C LYS A 243 66.12 11.27 41.89
N VAL A 244 67.10 11.97 42.45
CA VAL A 244 67.38 11.95 43.89
C VAL A 244 66.10 12.23 44.67
N ALA A 245 65.87 11.46 45.74
CA ALA A 245 64.73 11.65 46.62
C ALA A 245 64.73 13.11 47.09
N ALA A 246 63.63 13.83 46.86
CA ALA A 246 63.52 15.21 47.29
C ALA A 246 63.74 15.26 48.81
N SER A 247 64.78 15.98 49.26
CA SER A 247 65.06 16.16 50.69
C SER A 247 63.84 16.85 51.29
N LYS A 248 63.01 16.08 51.99
CA LYS A 248 61.99 16.68 52.82
C LYS A 248 62.76 17.35 53.94
N ASN A 249 62.88 18.68 53.89
CA ASN A 249 63.36 19.48 55.02
C ASN A 249 62.30 19.41 56.13
N THR A 250 62.10 18.22 56.70
CA THR A 250 61.43 18.06 57.97
C THR A 250 62.42 18.59 58.98
N LYS A 251 62.17 19.81 59.48
CA LYS A 251 62.81 20.27 60.71
C LYS A 251 62.52 19.20 61.76
N LEU A 252 63.56 18.43 62.09
CA LEU A 252 63.51 17.53 63.22
C LEU A 252 63.19 18.39 64.44
N PRO A 253 62.19 18.01 65.25
CA PRO A 253 61.84 18.77 66.43
C PRO A 253 62.94 18.55 67.46
N PHE A 254 63.87 19.50 67.53
CA PHE A 254 64.74 19.73 68.66
C PHE A 254 64.35 21.08 69.26
#